data_AF-A0A4R8FKJ3-F1
#
_entry.id   AF-A0A4R8FKJ3-F1
#
_cell.length_a   1.000
_cell.length_b   1.000
_cell.length_c   1.000
_cell.angle_alpha   90.00
_cell.angle_beta   90.00
_cell.angle_gamma   90.00
#
_symmetry.space_group_name_H-M   'P 1'
#
loop_
_entity.id
_entity.type
_entity.pdbx_description
1 polymer ?
#
loop_
_entity_poly.entity_id
_entity_poly.type
_entity_poly.pdbx_seq_one_letter_code
_entity_poly.pdbx_strand_id
1 'polypeptide(L)'
;MKKILFKDIPTDAKLLAMGNHFRRSGDRQQWRVAAYFRDHQGNELTRNLAVEALCVMGLGRQFVQLEGEPYRSGGFKQEFSLPPVASWQERCLGDCSRLSKRLAVRREVAEQKCFVFDTGGITVWLPKFELARKLFFHAGFLVRAAYHPSGLDIIFNVKQDDEEAIHIHTPAKTGAPVSILKKKAYRDLLAWLLLNEDVYRSFNSIWMLLNRDLRNRNGYQRWQFDFRPPNTLDGVKVIARGPYDSDDREMLIWEISGLQGLDAGTNEQDIYFHHPSLKLPVRGAGEGRGGSGAQGADDIEVDTEQEPDEAKDRQSIELPVEDIVFSNSAFQNRP
;
A
#
# COMPACT_ATOMS: atom_id res chain seq x y z
N MET A 1 12.89 -18.30 -9.46
CA MET A 1 11.85 -17.59 -8.65
C MET A 1 10.53 -17.81 -9.38
N LYS A 2 9.33 -17.79 -8.80
CA LYS A 2 8.14 -18.05 -9.65
C LYS A 2 7.78 -16.82 -10.49
N LYS A 3 7.28 -17.01 -11.72
CA LYS A 3 6.71 -15.94 -12.53
C LYS A 3 5.40 -15.48 -11.89
N ILE A 4 5.26 -14.16 -11.72
CA ILE A 4 4.03 -13.52 -11.20
C ILE A 4 3.35 -12.84 -12.37
N LEU A 5 2.13 -13.26 -12.70
CA LEU A 5 1.29 -12.65 -13.73
C LEU A 5 0.16 -11.88 -13.06
N PHE A 6 -0.01 -10.60 -13.38
CA PHE A 6 -1.18 -9.82 -12.98
C PHE A 6 -2.17 -9.82 -14.14
N LYS A 7 -3.21 -10.64 -14.03
CA LYS A 7 -4.15 -10.90 -15.13
C LYS A 7 -4.78 -9.64 -15.74
N ASP A 8 -5.12 -8.67 -14.89
CA ASP A 8 -5.85 -7.45 -15.30
C ASP A 8 -4.93 -6.28 -15.67
N ILE A 9 -3.61 -6.44 -15.47
CA ILE A 9 -2.60 -5.44 -15.81
C ILE A 9 -1.98 -5.82 -17.15
N PRO A 10 -1.99 -4.92 -18.16
CA PRO A 10 -1.38 -5.22 -19.45
C PRO A 10 0.12 -5.51 -19.30
N THR A 11 0.57 -6.62 -19.87
CA THR A 11 2.00 -6.97 -19.93
C THR A 11 2.80 -5.91 -20.69
N ASP A 12 3.99 -5.63 -20.17
CA ASP A 12 4.93 -4.64 -20.70
C ASP A 12 4.36 -3.23 -20.85
N ALA A 13 3.37 -2.89 -20.01
CA ALA A 13 2.78 -1.56 -19.98
C ALA A 13 3.26 -0.76 -18.77
N LYS A 14 3.47 0.54 -18.99
CA LYS A 14 3.88 1.51 -17.97
C LYS A 14 2.68 2.21 -17.38
N LEU A 15 2.51 2.15 -16.06
CA LEU A 15 1.50 2.93 -15.34
C LEU A 15 1.88 4.41 -15.33
N LEU A 16 1.00 5.25 -15.84
CA LEU A 16 1.22 6.69 -15.98
C LEU A 16 0.48 7.51 -14.92
N ALA A 17 -0.74 7.10 -14.57
CA ALA A 17 -1.58 7.81 -13.62
C ALA A 17 -2.66 6.91 -13.03
N MET A 18 -3.16 7.33 -11.88
CA MET A 18 -4.37 6.80 -11.25
C MET A 18 -5.47 7.85 -11.32
N GLY A 19 -6.70 7.41 -11.59
CA GLY A 19 -7.89 8.25 -11.64
C GLY A 19 -8.77 8.06 -10.41
N ASN A 20 -10.08 8.26 -10.59
CA ASN A 20 -11.03 8.11 -9.49
C ASN A 20 -11.16 6.66 -9.03
N HIS A 21 -11.52 6.54 -7.75
CA HIS A 21 -12.11 5.34 -7.17
C HIS A 21 -13.61 5.42 -7.40
N PHE A 22 -14.23 4.35 -7.85
CA PHE A 22 -15.65 4.37 -8.15
C PHE A 22 -16.30 3.00 -7.99
N ARG A 23 -17.62 3.00 -7.78
CA ARG A 23 -18.47 1.82 -7.86
C ARG A 23 -19.84 2.20 -8.38
N ARG A 24 -20.57 1.25 -8.95
CA ARG A 24 -21.96 1.49 -9.36
C ARG A 24 -22.81 1.74 -8.11
N SER A 25 -23.74 2.69 -8.16
CA SER A 25 -24.69 2.94 -7.09
C SER A 25 -25.62 1.74 -6.93
N GLY A 26 -25.82 1.29 -5.70
CA GLY A 26 -26.59 0.10 -5.36
C GLY A 26 -25.84 -0.78 -4.36
N ASP A 27 -26.52 -1.78 -3.83
CA ASP A 27 -25.96 -2.66 -2.81
C ASP A 27 -25.03 -3.72 -3.45
N ARG A 28 -23.94 -4.07 -2.75
CA ARG A 28 -22.97 -5.14 -3.10
C ARG A 28 -22.02 -4.92 -4.29
N GLN A 29 -21.86 -3.70 -4.79
CA GLN A 29 -20.90 -3.45 -5.88
C GLN A 29 -19.51 -3.10 -5.35
N GLN A 30 -18.49 -3.79 -5.85
CA GLN A 30 -17.10 -3.61 -5.44
C GLN A 30 -16.52 -2.28 -5.92
N TRP A 31 -15.61 -1.71 -5.14
CA TRP A 31 -14.83 -0.55 -5.55
C TRP A 31 -13.85 -0.91 -6.66
N ARG A 32 -13.76 -0.04 -7.66
CA ARG A 32 -12.82 -0.08 -8.77
C ARG A 32 -12.01 1.20 -8.81
N VAL A 33 -10.85 1.15 -9.44
CA VAL A 33 -9.98 2.30 -9.67
C VAL A 33 -9.65 2.41 -11.16
N ALA A 34 -9.74 3.63 -11.69
CA ALA A 34 -9.29 3.91 -13.04
C ALA A 34 -7.75 4.01 -13.05
N ALA A 35 -7.10 3.28 -13.96
CA ALA A 35 -5.66 3.29 -14.14
C ALA A 35 -5.31 3.52 -15.61
N TYR A 36 -4.33 4.40 -15.86
CA TYR A 36 -3.89 4.77 -17.20
C TYR A 36 -2.51 4.22 -17.46
N PHE A 37 -2.38 3.45 -18.52
CA PHE A 37 -1.15 2.81 -18.93
C PHE A 37 -0.70 3.30 -20.31
N ARG A 38 0.56 3.07 -20.60
CA ARG A 38 1.13 3.13 -21.95
C ARG A 38 1.75 1.80 -22.30
N ASP A 39 1.36 1.20 -23.42
CA ASP A 39 1.97 -0.03 -23.89
C ASP A 39 3.34 0.20 -24.57
N HIS A 40 4.01 -0.88 -24.96
CA HIS A 40 5.31 -0.86 -25.65
C HIS A 40 5.27 -0.15 -27.01
N GLN A 41 4.10 0.00 -27.63
CA GLN A 41 3.90 0.70 -28.91
C GLN A 41 3.62 2.19 -28.70
N GLY A 42 3.46 2.63 -27.45
CA GLY A 42 3.15 4.01 -27.10
C GLY A 42 1.66 4.33 -27.04
N ASN A 43 0.78 3.35 -27.22
CA ASN A 43 -0.66 3.55 -27.12
C ASN A 43 -1.07 3.73 -25.65
N GLU A 44 -2.03 4.63 -25.41
CA GLU A 44 -2.62 4.78 -24.08
C GLU A 44 -3.75 3.80 -23.87
N LEU A 45 -3.68 3.06 -22.76
CA LEU A 45 -4.68 2.10 -22.33
C LEU A 45 -5.32 2.59 -21.04
N THR A 46 -6.62 2.34 -20.89
CA THR A 46 -7.33 2.55 -19.61
C THR A 46 -7.83 1.21 -19.10
N ARG A 47 -7.67 0.97 -17.80
CA ARG A 47 -8.17 -0.22 -17.10
C ARG A 47 -8.91 0.21 -15.83
N ASN A 48 -9.95 -0.53 -15.51
CA ASN A 48 -10.74 -0.34 -14.29
C ASN A 48 -10.49 -1.54 -13.38
N LEU A 49 -9.58 -1.39 -12.43
CA LEU A 49 -9.04 -2.50 -11.65
C LEU A 49 -9.75 -2.59 -10.30
N ALA A 50 -9.77 -3.78 -9.70
CA ALA A 50 -10.15 -3.92 -8.30
C ALA A 50 -9.19 -3.15 -7.39
N VAL A 51 -9.67 -2.72 -6.22
CA VAL A 51 -8.83 -1.91 -5.29
C VAL A 51 -7.65 -2.72 -4.76
N GLU A 52 -7.72 -4.05 -4.72
CA GLU A 52 -6.62 -4.93 -4.35
C GLU A 52 -5.38 -4.68 -5.19
N ALA A 53 -5.55 -4.35 -6.48
CA ALA A 53 -4.44 -4.06 -7.37
C ALA A 53 -3.61 -2.85 -6.91
N LEU A 54 -4.17 -1.95 -6.08
CA LEU A 54 -3.48 -0.75 -5.60
C LEU A 54 -2.15 -1.06 -4.90
N CYS A 55 -2.00 -2.24 -4.30
CA CYS A 55 -0.74 -2.62 -3.66
C CYS A 55 0.45 -2.58 -4.64
N VAL A 56 0.23 -2.95 -5.91
CA VAL A 56 1.28 -2.96 -6.95
C VAL A 56 1.33 -1.70 -7.82
N MET A 57 0.43 -0.75 -7.63
CA MET A 57 0.27 0.44 -8.50
C MET A 57 1.19 1.61 -8.12
N GLY A 58 2.51 1.41 -8.12
CA GLY A 58 3.46 2.54 -8.09
C GLY A 58 3.50 3.24 -9.45
N LEU A 59 3.33 4.56 -9.50
CA LEU A 59 3.39 5.28 -10.78
C LEU A 59 4.78 5.10 -11.42
N GLY A 60 4.84 5.12 -12.74
CA GLY A 60 6.08 4.94 -13.47
C GLY A 60 6.58 3.48 -13.55
N ARG A 61 5.94 2.53 -12.86
CA ARG A 61 6.23 1.10 -13.01
C ARG A 61 5.87 0.59 -14.40
N GLN A 62 6.77 -0.17 -15.01
CA GLN A 62 6.53 -0.97 -16.21
C GLN A 62 6.34 -2.43 -15.79
N PHE A 63 5.17 -2.99 -16.04
CA PHE A 63 4.80 -4.35 -15.63
C PHE A 63 5.30 -5.39 -16.63
N VAL A 64 6.59 -5.73 -16.56
CA VAL A 64 7.23 -6.69 -17.50
C VAL A 64 6.82 -8.15 -17.24
N GLN A 65 6.38 -8.48 -16.01
CA GLN A 65 5.86 -9.80 -15.62
C GLN A 65 6.81 -10.97 -15.97
N LEU A 66 8.11 -10.75 -15.78
CA LEU A 66 9.15 -11.75 -16.00
C LEU A 66 9.42 -12.54 -14.70
N GLU A 67 10.09 -13.68 -14.82
CA GLU A 67 10.45 -14.50 -13.67
C GLU A 67 11.32 -13.71 -12.68
N GLY A 68 10.85 -13.55 -11.44
CA GLY A 68 11.55 -12.77 -10.41
C GLY A 68 11.59 -11.25 -10.64
N GLU A 69 11.02 -10.76 -11.74
CA GLU A 69 10.97 -9.33 -12.08
C GLU A 69 9.55 -8.96 -12.55
N PRO A 70 8.59 -8.80 -11.62
CA PRO A 70 7.20 -8.52 -11.99
C PRO A 70 7.03 -7.12 -12.62
N TYR A 71 7.87 -6.17 -12.23
CA TYR A 71 7.85 -4.80 -12.75
C TYR A 71 9.22 -4.13 -12.63
N ARG A 72 9.42 -3.07 -13.42
CA ARG A 72 10.58 -2.16 -13.36
C ARG A 72 10.13 -0.76 -12.98
N SER A 73 10.78 -0.15 -12.00
CA SER A 73 10.52 1.22 -11.58
C SER A 73 11.22 2.24 -12.46
N GLY A 74 10.57 3.37 -12.75
CA GLY A 74 11.14 4.47 -13.54
C GLY A 74 11.25 5.78 -12.77
N GLY A 75 12.00 6.73 -13.33
CA GLY A 75 12.20 8.07 -12.76
C GLY A 75 13.55 8.24 -12.05
N PHE A 76 13.92 9.49 -11.76
CA PHE A 76 15.14 9.81 -11.03
C PHE A 76 14.98 9.42 -9.56
N LYS A 77 15.97 8.74 -9.01
CA LYS A 77 16.01 8.36 -7.60
C LYS A 77 16.48 9.55 -6.76
N GLN A 78 15.73 9.89 -5.71
CA GLN A 78 16.10 10.90 -4.73
C GLN A 78 15.89 10.35 -3.30
N GLU A 79 16.71 10.85 -2.38
CA GLU A 79 16.57 10.58 -0.95
C GLU A 79 16.40 11.90 -0.20
N PHE A 80 15.46 11.95 0.74
CA PHE A 80 15.20 13.11 1.60
C PHE A 80 14.55 12.69 2.91
N SER A 81 14.59 13.56 3.91
CA SER A 81 13.81 13.40 5.14
C SER A 81 12.50 14.16 5.03
N LEU A 82 11.41 13.53 5.48
CA LEU A 82 10.12 14.20 5.57
C LEU A 82 10.18 15.32 6.62
N PRO A 83 9.69 16.53 6.30
CA PRO A 83 9.50 17.57 7.30
C PRO A 83 8.27 17.25 8.16
N PRO A 84 8.06 17.95 9.30
CA PRO A 84 6.89 17.75 10.15
C PRO A 84 5.59 17.78 9.34
N VAL A 85 4.71 16.81 9.54
CA VAL A 85 3.45 16.66 8.78
C VAL A 85 2.59 17.93 8.82
N ALA A 86 2.60 18.65 9.94
CA ALA A 86 1.89 19.91 10.10
C ALA A 86 2.35 21.02 9.12
N SER A 87 3.54 20.89 8.52
CA SER A 87 4.07 21.83 7.53
C SER A 87 3.58 21.57 6.10
N TRP A 88 2.97 20.40 5.83
CA TRP A 88 2.60 20.00 4.48
C TRP A 88 1.37 20.77 4.01
N GLN A 89 1.41 21.25 2.77
CA GLN A 89 0.25 21.83 2.09
C GLN A 89 -0.48 20.75 1.29
N GLU A 90 -1.79 20.88 1.14
CA GLU A 90 -2.56 20.05 0.21
C GLU A 90 -2.86 20.81 -1.07
N ARG A 91 -2.57 20.19 -2.22
CA ARG A 91 -2.86 20.73 -3.56
C ARG A 91 -3.41 19.65 -4.49
N CYS A 92 -3.93 20.08 -5.65
CA CYS A 92 -4.32 19.16 -6.70
C CYS A 92 -3.08 18.77 -7.51
N LEU A 93 -3.01 17.52 -7.97
CA LEU A 93 -1.89 17.02 -8.79
C LEU A 93 -1.72 17.83 -10.09
N GLY A 94 -2.82 18.36 -10.62
CA GLY A 94 -2.84 19.24 -11.80
C GLY A 94 -2.12 20.58 -11.60
N ASP A 95 -1.89 20.99 -10.36
CA ASP A 95 -1.13 22.21 -10.04
C ASP A 95 0.39 21.99 -10.16
N CYS A 96 0.84 20.73 -10.24
CA CYS A 96 2.25 20.36 -10.36
C CYS A 96 2.74 20.54 -11.79
N SER A 97 3.78 21.37 -11.99
CA SER A 97 4.34 21.64 -13.32
C SER A 97 4.95 20.38 -13.97
N ARG A 98 5.38 19.42 -13.14
CA ARG A 98 5.96 18.14 -13.58
C ARG A 98 4.93 17.11 -14.03
N LEU A 99 3.63 17.33 -13.78
CA LEU A 99 2.60 16.49 -14.37
C LEU A 99 2.56 16.72 -15.87
N SER A 100 2.68 15.64 -16.66
CA SER A 100 2.63 15.78 -18.12
C SER A 100 1.34 16.47 -18.58
N LYS A 101 1.43 17.41 -19.53
CA LYS A 101 0.28 18.16 -20.05
C LYS A 101 -0.88 17.25 -20.52
N ARG A 102 -0.55 16.09 -21.11
CA ARG A 102 -1.51 15.08 -21.55
C ARG A 102 -2.30 14.43 -20.40
N LEU A 103 -1.69 14.29 -19.23
CA LEU A 103 -2.38 13.82 -18.03
C LEU A 103 -3.10 14.96 -17.32
N ALA A 104 -2.54 16.17 -17.34
CA ALA A 104 -3.15 17.35 -16.72
C ALA A 104 -4.52 17.74 -17.33
N VAL A 105 -4.74 17.48 -18.63
CA VAL A 105 -6.07 17.68 -19.24
C VAL A 105 -7.12 16.67 -18.78
N ARG A 106 -6.70 15.52 -18.21
CA ARG A 106 -7.63 14.54 -17.64
C ARG A 106 -8.01 14.99 -16.24
N ARG A 107 -9.21 15.59 -16.13
CA ARG A 107 -9.73 16.13 -14.87
C ARG A 107 -9.61 15.17 -13.68
N GLU A 108 -9.89 13.88 -13.87
CA GLU A 108 -9.79 12.90 -12.78
C GLU A 108 -8.36 12.57 -12.34
N VAL A 109 -7.35 12.84 -13.17
CA VAL A 109 -5.94 12.77 -12.78
C VAL A 109 -5.51 14.09 -12.13
N ALA A 110 -5.86 15.22 -12.74
CA ALA A 110 -5.51 16.55 -12.25
C ALA A 110 -6.10 16.84 -10.85
N GLU A 111 -7.30 16.36 -10.55
CA GLU A 111 -7.95 16.53 -9.25
C GLU A 111 -7.48 15.54 -8.18
N GLN A 112 -6.53 14.63 -8.48
CA GLN A 112 -5.97 13.77 -7.44
C GLN A 112 -5.24 14.62 -6.39
N LYS A 113 -5.36 14.23 -5.13
CA LYS A 113 -4.83 15.02 -4.00
C LYS A 113 -3.33 14.74 -3.80
N CYS A 114 -2.60 15.79 -3.50
CA CYS A 114 -1.14 15.78 -3.36
C CYS A 114 -0.73 16.55 -2.09
N PHE A 115 0.25 16.02 -1.34
CA PHE A 115 0.98 16.80 -0.35
C PHE A 115 2.10 17.57 -1.02
N VAL A 116 2.32 18.80 -0.59
CA VAL A 116 3.40 19.66 -1.08
C VAL A 116 4.19 20.20 0.10
N PHE A 117 5.51 20.01 0.08
CA PHE A 117 6.41 20.48 1.13
C PHE A 117 7.81 20.70 0.58
N ASP A 118 8.59 21.54 1.26
CA ASP A 118 9.99 21.79 0.93
C ASP A 118 10.91 20.96 1.82
N THR A 119 11.89 20.29 1.21
CA THR A 119 12.92 19.54 1.94
C THR A 119 14.21 19.53 1.15
N GLY A 120 15.35 19.76 1.82
CA GLY A 120 16.66 19.82 1.15
C GLY A 120 16.76 20.88 0.03
N GLY A 121 15.93 21.94 0.09
CA GLY A 121 15.85 22.96 -0.96
C GLY A 121 15.15 22.51 -2.25
N ILE A 122 14.38 21.41 -2.19
CA ILE A 122 13.54 20.89 -3.26
C ILE A 122 12.08 20.98 -2.83
N THR A 123 11.22 21.50 -3.70
CA THR A 123 9.76 21.41 -3.54
C THR A 123 9.30 20.03 -4.01
N VAL A 124 8.75 19.24 -3.08
CA VAL A 124 8.30 17.87 -3.33
C VAL A 124 6.78 17.83 -3.43
N TRP A 125 6.28 17.24 -4.53
CA TRP A 125 4.88 16.89 -4.73
C TRP A 125 4.71 15.39 -4.49
N LEU A 126 4.06 15.02 -3.41
CA LEU A 126 3.82 13.65 -3.00
C LEU A 126 2.33 13.29 -3.14
N PRO A 127 1.91 12.53 -4.17
CA PRO A 127 0.54 12.06 -4.28
C PRO A 127 0.10 11.34 -3.01
N LYS A 128 -1.05 11.71 -2.44
CA LYS A 128 -1.55 11.11 -1.19
C LYS A 128 -1.70 9.59 -1.33
N PHE A 129 -2.16 9.14 -2.50
CA PHE A 129 -2.23 7.72 -2.83
C PHE A 129 -0.89 7.00 -2.70
N GLU A 130 0.20 7.58 -3.22
CA GLU A 130 1.51 6.91 -3.19
C GLU A 130 2.03 6.77 -1.76
N LEU A 131 1.84 7.80 -0.92
CA LEU A 131 2.19 7.69 0.50
C LEU A 131 1.36 6.61 1.19
N ALA A 132 0.04 6.58 1.03
CA ALA A 132 -0.80 5.53 1.60
C ALA A 132 -0.45 4.14 1.06
N ARG A 133 -0.13 4.02 -0.24
CA ARG A 133 0.30 2.76 -0.85
C ARG A 133 1.53 2.22 -0.16
N LYS A 134 2.54 3.06 0.03
CA LYS A 134 3.79 2.65 0.66
C LYS A 134 3.64 2.40 2.16
N LEU A 135 2.76 3.12 2.87
CA LEU A 135 2.53 2.86 4.29
C LEU A 135 1.69 1.60 4.52
N PHE A 136 0.64 1.37 3.73
CA PHE A 136 -0.44 0.46 4.09
C PHE A 136 -0.72 -0.65 3.08
N PHE A 137 -0.55 -0.40 1.78
CA PHE A 137 -1.03 -1.31 0.73
C PHE A 137 0.04 -2.31 0.31
N HIS A 138 0.43 -3.20 1.24
CA HIS A 138 1.42 -4.26 0.98
C HIS A 138 0.81 -5.61 0.63
N ALA A 139 -0.52 -5.72 0.72
CA ALA A 139 -1.27 -6.90 0.30
C ALA A 139 -2.72 -6.54 0.00
N GLY A 140 -3.35 -7.26 -0.94
CA GLY A 140 -4.73 -6.98 -1.36
C GLY A 140 -5.75 -6.99 -0.22
N PHE A 141 -5.58 -7.85 0.79
CA PHE A 141 -6.49 -7.89 1.94
C PHE A 141 -6.40 -6.65 2.84
N LEU A 142 -5.21 -6.02 2.95
CA LEU A 142 -5.05 -4.74 3.66
C LEU A 142 -5.75 -3.62 2.89
N VAL A 143 -5.64 -3.63 1.56
CA VAL A 143 -6.36 -2.64 0.74
C VAL A 143 -7.86 -2.78 0.91
N ARG A 144 -8.42 -3.99 0.84
CA ARG A 144 -9.86 -4.22 1.09
C ARG A 144 -10.30 -3.67 2.44
N ALA A 145 -9.50 -3.89 3.49
CA ALA A 145 -9.80 -3.40 4.83
C ALA A 145 -9.92 -1.87 4.87
N ALA A 146 -9.08 -1.15 4.14
CA ALA A 146 -9.10 0.31 4.08
C ALA A 146 -10.40 0.88 3.47
N TYR A 147 -11.15 0.06 2.71
CA TYR A 147 -12.43 0.41 2.09
C TYR A 147 -13.63 -0.15 2.86
N HIS A 148 -13.44 -0.61 4.10
CA HIS A 148 -14.48 -1.20 4.93
C HIS A 148 -14.66 -0.41 6.25
N PRO A 149 -15.89 -0.29 6.78
CA PRO A 149 -16.14 0.46 8.02
C PRO A 149 -15.41 -0.05 9.25
N SER A 150 -15.28 -1.36 9.37
CA SER A 150 -14.53 -1.99 10.47
C SER A 150 -13.01 -2.04 10.23
N GLY A 151 -12.50 -1.46 9.13
CA GLY A 151 -11.07 -1.35 8.88
C GLY A 151 -10.33 -2.69 9.03
N LEU A 152 -9.23 -2.67 9.79
CA LEU A 152 -8.42 -3.85 10.11
C LEU A 152 -9.10 -4.82 11.09
N ASP A 153 -10.12 -4.39 11.83
CA ASP A 153 -10.80 -5.20 12.85
C ASP A 153 -11.63 -6.34 12.23
N ILE A 154 -11.91 -6.27 10.93
CA ILE A 154 -12.52 -7.38 10.19
C ILE A 154 -11.53 -8.55 9.96
N ILE A 155 -10.22 -8.28 10.04
CA ILE A 155 -9.14 -9.23 9.75
C ILE A 155 -8.40 -9.64 11.03
N PHE A 156 -8.31 -8.76 12.02
CA PHE A 156 -7.52 -8.96 13.21
C PHE A 156 -8.31 -8.70 14.48
N ASN A 157 -8.01 -9.50 15.51
CA ASN A 157 -8.46 -9.27 16.87
C ASN A 157 -7.20 -9.16 17.76
N VAL A 158 -7.00 -7.99 18.34
CA VAL A 158 -5.88 -7.70 19.23
C VAL A 158 -6.36 -7.85 20.68
N LYS A 159 -5.62 -8.63 21.46
CA LYS A 159 -5.83 -8.82 22.90
C LYS A 159 -4.53 -8.59 23.63
N GLN A 160 -4.63 -8.14 24.86
CA GLN A 160 -3.52 -8.11 25.79
C GLN A 160 -3.81 -9.11 26.91
N ASP A 161 -2.79 -9.87 27.32
CA ASP A 161 -2.91 -10.77 28.48
C ASP A 161 -2.48 -10.08 29.78
N ASP A 162 -2.59 -10.82 30.89
CA ASP A 162 -2.26 -10.33 32.23
C ASP A 162 -0.76 -10.07 32.42
N GLU A 163 0.10 -10.58 31.53
CA GLU A 163 1.56 -10.40 31.53
C GLU A 163 1.99 -9.27 30.56
N GLU A 164 1.05 -8.44 30.13
CA GLU A 164 1.22 -7.34 29.17
C GLU A 164 1.63 -7.77 27.75
N ALA A 165 1.62 -9.06 27.44
CA ALA A 165 1.90 -9.57 26.10
C ALA A 165 0.73 -9.33 25.16
N ILE A 166 1.03 -9.04 23.89
CA ILE A 166 0.04 -8.74 22.87
C ILE A 166 -0.20 -9.96 21.98
N HIS A 167 -1.46 -10.32 21.83
CA HIS A 167 -1.94 -11.43 21.04
C HIS A 167 -2.77 -10.91 19.86
N ILE A 168 -2.25 -11.09 18.65
CA ILE A 168 -2.91 -10.72 17.39
C ILE A 168 -3.46 -11.98 16.75
N HIS A 169 -4.78 -12.14 16.78
CA HIS A 169 -5.48 -13.27 16.18
C HIS A 169 -6.02 -12.93 14.80
N THR A 170 -5.94 -13.87 13.86
CA THR A 170 -6.58 -13.74 12.56
C THR A 170 -7.38 -15.01 12.19
N PRO A 171 -8.60 -14.88 11.65
CA PRO A 171 -9.42 -16.03 11.27
C PRO A 171 -8.95 -16.68 9.96
N ALA A 172 -9.11 -18.00 9.82
CA ALA A 172 -8.51 -18.77 8.70
C ALA A 172 -9.00 -18.37 7.30
N LYS A 173 -10.28 -18.01 7.13
CA LYS A 173 -10.90 -17.78 5.80
C LYS A 173 -11.01 -16.31 5.42
N THR A 174 -11.25 -15.46 6.41
CA THR A 174 -11.47 -14.02 6.20
C THR A 174 -10.22 -13.18 6.53
N GLY A 175 -9.30 -13.73 7.33
CA GLY A 175 -8.14 -13.06 7.89
C GLY A 175 -6.89 -13.05 7.02
N ALA A 176 -5.75 -12.69 7.61
CA ALA A 176 -4.46 -12.68 6.92
C ALA A 176 -3.99 -14.11 6.63
N PRO A 177 -3.56 -14.42 5.39
CA PRO A 177 -2.99 -15.71 5.05
C PRO A 177 -1.84 -16.11 5.99
N VAL A 178 -1.78 -17.39 6.36
CA VAL A 178 -0.69 -17.91 7.20
C VAL A 178 0.69 -17.73 6.55
N SER A 179 0.77 -17.72 5.21
CA SER A 179 2.01 -17.42 4.45
C SER A 179 2.58 -16.05 4.82
N ILE A 180 1.72 -15.06 5.00
CA ILE A 180 2.08 -13.68 5.37
C ILE A 180 2.59 -13.64 6.81
N LEU A 181 1.90 -14.30 7.73
CA LEU A 181 2.31 -14.34 9.14
C LEU A 181 3.64 -15.06 9.36
N LYS A 182 4.06 -15.96 8.46
CA LYS A 182 5.39 -16.60 8.51
C LYS A 182 6.52 -15.63 8.16
N LYS A 183 6.26 -14.57 7.40
CA LYS A 183 7.26 -13.56 7.00
C LYS A 183 7.46 -12.52 8.10
N LYS A 184 8.69 -12.38 8.60
CA LYS A 184 9.00 -11.41 9.67
C LYS A 184 8.63 -9.97 9.28
N ALA A 185 8.99 -9.54 8.08
CA ALA A 185 8.70 -8.18 7.63
C ALA A 185 7.20 -7.84 7.62
N TYR A 186 6.33 -8.81 7.33
CA TYR A 186 4.89 -8.61 7.46
C TYR A 186 4.42 -8.61 8.92
N ARG A 187 5.02 -9.38 9.81
CA ARG A 187 4.72 -9.30 11.25
C ARG A 187 5.11 -7.93 11.82
N ASP A 188 6.28 -7.41 11.44
CA ASP A 188 6.73 -6.07 11.83
C ASP A 188 5.75 -5.00 11.32
N LEU A 189 5.37 -5.06 10.04
CA LEU A 189 4.38 -4.17 9.44
C LEU A 189 3.02 -4.26 10.14
N LEU A 190 2.51 -5.47 10.39
CA LEU A 190 1.20 -5.67 11.01
C LEU A 190 1.19 -5.20 12.47
N ALA A 191 2.26 -5.46 13.22
CA ALA A 191 2.40 -4.94 14.58
C ALA A 191 2.39 -3.41 14.58
N TRP A 192 3.17 -2.78 13.70
CA TRP A 192 3.18 -1.33 13.56
C TRP A 192 1.80 -0.76 13.19
N LEU A 193 1.11 -1.36 12.21
CA LEU A 193 -0.21 -0.92 11.78
C LEU A 193 -1.28 -1.05 12.86
N LEU A 194 -1.23 -2.11 13.67
CA LEU A 194 -2.27 -2.44 14.64
C LEU A 194 -2.05 -1.80 16.00
N LEU A 195 -0.81 -1.48 16.37
CA LEU A 195 -0.46 -1.08 17.73
C LEU A 195 0.00 0.37 17.85
N ASN A 196 0.51 0.97 16.77
CA ASN A 196 0.77 2.40 16.77
C ASN A 196 -0.56 3.14 16.51
N GLU A 197 -1.09 3.80 17.55
CA GLU A 197 -2.41 4.43 17.49
C GLU A 197 -2.51 5.51 16.39
N ASP A 198 -1.47 6.31 16.18
CA ASP A 198 -1.46 7.37 15.16
C ASP A 198 -1.50 6.77 13.74
N VAL A 199 -0.77 5.67 13.53
CA VAL A 199 -0.75 4.91 12.27
C VAL A 199 -2.08 4.22 12.03
N TYR A 200 -2.66 3.59 13.05
CA TYR A 200 -3.97 2.94 12.98
C TYR A 200 -5.09 3.96 12.66
N ARG A 201 -5.06 5.13 13.31
CA ARG A 201 -5.97 6.26 13.00
C ARG A 201 -5.76 6.77 11.57
N SER A 202 -4.52 6.85 11.11
CA SER A 202 -4.20 7.22 9.74
C SER A 202 -4.79 6.24 8.72
N PHE A 203 -4.64 4.92 8.96
CA PHE A 203 -5.25 3.89 8.12
C PHE A 203 -6.78 4.03 8.06
N ASN A 204 -7.45 4.13 9.21
CA ASN A 204 -8.91 4.24 9.29
C ASN A 204 -9.46 5.55 8.70
N SER A 205 -8.61 6.57 8.57
CA SER A 205 -9.01 7.83 7.93
C SER A 205 -9.39 7.63 6.44
N ILE A 206 -8.87 6.60 5.77
CA ILE A 206 -9.20 6.27 4.38
C ILE A 206 -10.71 6.03 4.24
N TRP A 207 -11.27 5.13 5.04
CA TRP A 207 -12.71 4.85 5.05
C TRP A 207 -13.53 6.07 5.47
N MET A 208 -13.10 6.78 6.53
CA MET A 208 -13.81 7.96 7.03
C MET A 208 -13.93 9.04 5.94
N LEU A 209 -12.83 9.35 5.25
CA LEU A 209 -12.82 10.37 4.19
C LEU A 209 -13.54 9.90 2.93
N LEU A 210 -13.45 8.60 2.60
CA LEU A 210 -14.23 7.99 1.53
C LEU A 210 -15.73 8.22 1.73
N ASN A 211 -16.25 7.96 2.93
CA ASN A 211 -17.69 8.14 3.20
C ASN A 211 -18.10 9.60 3.30
N ARG A 212 -17.20 10.47 3.80
CA ARG A 212 -17.46 11.90 3.89
C ARG A 212 -17.50 12.57 2.51
N ASP A 213 -16.56 12.25 1.64
CA ASP A 213 -16.34 12.96 0.37
C ASP A 213 -16.96 12.24 -0.85
N LEU A 214 -17.79 11.22 -0.60
CA LEU A 214 -18.42 10.42 -1.64
C LEU A 214 -19.35 11.25 -2.52
N ARG A 215 -19.16 11.16 -3.84
CA ARG A 215 -20.00 11.88 -4.81
C ARG A 215 -20.81 10.89 -5.64
N ASN A 216 -22.12 11.11 -5.73
CA ASN A 216 -22.98 10.36 -6.65
C ASN A 216 -23.07 11.10 -7.99
N ARG A 217 -22.79 10.42 -9.10
CA ARG A 217 -22.91 10.96 -10.45
C ARG A 217 -23.25 9.84 -11.44
N ASN A 218 -24.34 10.02 -12.21
CA ASN A 218 -24.75 9.12 -13.29
C ASN A 218 -24.90 7.64 -12.85
N GLY A 219 -25.44 7.39 -11.65
CA GLY A 219 -25.57 6.03 -11.11
C GLY A 219 -24.26 5.39 -10.66
N TYR A 220 -23.21 6.19 -10.47
CA TYR A 220 -21.94 5.78 -9.88
C TYR A 220 -21.63 6.62 -8.65
N GLN A 221 -21.10 5.95 -7.63
CA GLN A 221 -20.36 6.57 -6.54
C GLN A 221 -18.92 6.77 -6.97
N ARG A 222 -18.38 7.96 -6.74
CA ARG A 222 -17.01 8.35 -7.10
C ARG A 222 -16.33 9.03 -5.94
N TRP A 223 -15.04 8.77 -5.81
CA TRP A 223 -14.20 9.30 -4.76
C TRP A 223 -12.78 9.55 -5.29
N GLN A 224 -12.21 10.68 -4.91
CA GLN A 224 -10.80 11.01 -5.13
C GLN A 224 -10.05 10.54 -3.89
N PHE A 225 -9.01 9.73 -4.06
CA PHE A 225 -8.33 9.11 -2.93
C PHE A 225 -7.86 10.16 -1.93
N ASP A 226 -8.13 9.89 -0.66
CA ASP A 226 -7.70 10.75 0.43
C ASP A 226 -7.44 9.94 1.71
N PHE A 227 -6.52 10.43 2.53
CA PHE A 227 -6.24 9.95 3.87
C PHE A 227 -5.52 11.05 4.66
N ARG A 228 -5.53 10.94 5.99
CA ARG A 228 -4.73 11.76 6.89
C ARG A 228 -3.46 11.00 7.22
N PRO A 229 -2.26 11.54 6.95
CA PRO A 229 -1.00 10.85 7.25
C PRO A 229 -0.74 10.84 8.76
N PRO A 230 0.00 9.86 9.30
CA PRO A 230 0.38 9.87 10.71
C PRO A 230 1.44 10.94 10.97
N ASN A 231 1.34 11.63 12.10
CA ASN A 231 2.30 12.65 12.54
C ASN A 231 3.68 12.07 12.86
N THR A 232 3.76 10.76 13.14
CA THR A 232 5.02 10.02 13.37
C THR A 232 5.95 9.94 12.15
N LEU A 233 5.58 10.56 11.02
CA LEU A 233 6.41 10.61 9.81
C LEU A 233 7.51 11.68 9.82
N ASP A 234 7.55 12.55 10.83
CA ASP A 234 8.60 13.57 10.91
C ASP A 234 10.00 12.94 10.96
N GLY A 235 10.92 13.46 10.15
CA GLY A 235 12.30 12.98 10.05
C GLY A 235 12.50 11.66 9.31
N VAL A 236 11.43 10.92 8.98
CA VAL A 236 11.50 9.65 8.25
C VAL A 236 12.21 9.86 6.91
N LYS A 237 13.22 9.03 6.65
CA LYS A 237 13.97 9.08 5.40
C LYS A 237 13.22 8.33 4.31
N VAL A 238 12.96 9.02 3.21
CA VAL A 238 12.23 8.53 2.05
C VAL A 238 13.21 8.28 0.92
N ILE A 239 13.10 7.11 0.30
CA ILE A 239 13.76 6.78 -0.97
C ILE A 239 12.67 6.76 -2.02
N ALA A 240 12.68 7.74 -2.92
CA ALA A 240 11.63 7.92 -3.91
C ALA A 240 12.15 8.06 -5.34
N ARG A 241 11.25 7.88 -6.29
CA ARG A 241 11.50 7.99 -7.73
C ARG A 241 10.46 8.87 -8.39
N GLY A 242 10.87 9.64 -9.38
CA GLY A 242 9.96 10.46 -10.19
C GLY A 242 10.68 11.45 -11.09
N PRO A 243 9.94 12.25 -11.88
CA PRO A 243 10.51 13.38 -12.60
C PRO A 243 11.02 14.43 -11.61
N TYR A 244 12.26 14.84 -11.80
CA TYR A 244 12.94 15.87 -11.05
C TYR A 244 13.43 16.93 -12.04
N ASP A 245 13.25 18.19 -11.67
CA ASP A 245 13.82 19.34 -12.37
C ASP A 245 14.87 20.01 -11.48
N SER A 246 16.11 20.08 -11.97
CA SER A 246 17.20 20.74 -11.27
C SER A 246 17.11 22.26 -11.28
N ASP A 247 16.48 22.84 -12.30
CA ASP A 247 16.42 24.28 -12.49
C ASP A 247 15.38 24.89 -11.54
N ASP A 248 14.16 24.34 -11.58
CA ASP A 248 13.05 24.73 -10.69
C ASP A 248 13.15 24.09 -9.29
N ARG A 249 14.06 23.14 -9.10
CA ARG A 249 14.20 22.31 -7.88
C ARG A 249 12.87 21.71 -7.42
N GLU A 250 12.15 21.12 -8.36
CA GLU A 250 10.83 20.53 -8.12
C GLU A 250 10.85 19.03 -8.45
N MET A 251 10.26 18.22 -7.58
CA MET A 251 10.12 16.78 -7.79
C MET A 251 8.67 16.34 -7.63
N LEU A 252 8.13 15.63 -8.62
CA LEU A 252 6.88 14.88 -8.47
C LEU A 252 7.20 13.43 -8.16
N ILE A 253 6.76 12.96 -7.00
CA ILE A 253 6.97 11.57 -6.59
C ILE A 253 6.02 10.67 -7.38
N TRP A 254 6.60 9.69 -8.08
CA TRP A 254 5.86 8.60 -8.72
C TRP A 254 5.80 7.36 -7.84
N GLU A 255 6.91 7.03 -7.19
CA GLU A 255 7.00 5.84 -6.35
C GLU A 255 7.95 6.09 -5.17
N ILE A 256 7.48 5.80 -3.97
CA ILE A 256 8.32 5.59 -2.81
C ILE A 256 8.77 4.14 -2.84
N SER A 257 10.08 3.98 -3.01
CA SER A 257 10.75 2.68 -3.00
C SER A 257 11.01 2.24 -1.57
N GLY A 258 11.38 3.16 -0.66
CA GLY A 258 11.67 2.82 0.73
C GLY A 258 11.36 3.92 1.75
N LEU A 259 11.09 3.49 2.98
CA LEU A 259 10.93 4.32 4.16
C LEU A 259 11.87 3.82 5.24
N GLN A 260 12.63 4.72 5.86
CA GLN A 260 13.59 4.38 6.92
C GLN A 260 13.43 5.29 8.12
N GLY A 261 13.57 4.71 9.30
CA GLY A 261 13.45 5.43 10.56
C GLY A 261 12.01 5.60 11.04
N LEU A 262 11.08 4.74 10.59
CA LEU A 262 9.71 4.74 11.12
C LEU A 262 9.73 4.40 12.61
N ASP A 263 8.98 5.15 13.40
CA ASP A 263 8.74 4.80 14.79
C ASP A 263 7.76 3.63 14.87
N ALA A 264 8.24 2.52 15.42
CA ALA A 264 7.43 1.33 15.63
C ALA A 264 6.26 1.61 16.60
N GLY A 265 6.40 2.57 17.53
CA GLY A 265 5.39 2.89 18.53
C GLY A 265 5.03 1.74 19.49
N THR A 266 5.73 0.60 19.39
CA THR A 266 5.57 -0.55 20.26
C THR A 266 6.63 -0.47 21.35
N ASN A 267 6.17 -0.42 22.61
CA ASN A 267 7.03 -0.65 23.77
C ASN A 267 7.57 -2.09 23.75
N GLU A 268 8.50 -2.45 24.64
CA GLU A 268 9.21 -3.75 24.76
C GLU A 268 8.31 -4.99 25.03
N GLN A 269 7.07 -5.01 24.52
CA GLN A 269 6.07 -6.05 24.73
C GLN A 269 6.31 -7.22 23.78
N ASP A 270 6.09 -8.43 24.30
CA ASP A 270 6.07 -9.64 23.49
C ASP A 270 4.82 -9.66 22.61
N ILE A 271 5.00 -9.83 21.29
CA ILE A 271 3.88 -9.92 20.34
C ILE A 271 3.79 -11.32 19.74
N TYR A 272 2.62 -11.91 19.83
CA TYR A 272 2.28 -13.24 19.32
C TYR A 272 1.21 -13.15 18.23
N PHE A 273 1.49 -13.75 17.08
CA PHE A 273 0.54 -13.90 15.98
C PHE A 273 -0.07 -15.29 15.98
N HIS A 274 -1.41 -15.34 15.97
CA HIS A 274 -2.20 -16.57 16.04
C HIS A 274 -3.01 -16.76 14.76
N HIS A 275 -2.96 -17.97 14.20
CA HIS A 275 -3.76 -18.39 13.05
C HIS A 275 -4.26 -19.82 13.27
N PRO A 276 -5.52 -20.17 12.92
CA PRO A 276 -6.06 -21.51 13.16
C PRO A 276 -5.24 -22.66 12.55
N SER A 277 -4.57 -22.41 11.42
CA SER A 277 -3.66 -23.38 10.77
C SER A 277 -2.25 -23.46 11.37
N LEU A 278 -1.92 -22.66 12.38
CA LEU A 278 -0.63 -22.74 13.09
C LEU A 278 -0.79 -23.55 14.38
N LYS A 279 0.11 -24.52 14.60
CA LYS A 279 0.15 -25.32 15.84
C LYS A 279 0.64 -24.50 17.04
N LEU A 280 1.51 -23.52 16.81
CA LEU A 280 2.07 -22.61 17.80
C LEU A 280 2.04 -21.18 17.23
N PRO A 281 1.85 -20.15 18.07
CA PRO A 281 1.92 -18.78 17.62
C PRO A 281 3.32 -18.42 17.12
N VAL A 282 3.40 -17.44 16.23
CA VAL A 282 4.67 -16.90 15.71
C VAL A 282 4.97 -15.57 16.39
N ARG A 283 6.18 -15.39 16.89
CA ARG A 283 6.62 -14.13 17.53
C ARG A 283 6.91 -13.04 16.51
N GLY A 284 6.62 -11.78 16.84
CA GLY A 284 7.02 -10.60 16.05
C GLY A 284 8.54 -10.52 15.82
N ALA A 285 9.34 -10.83 16.86
CA ALA A 285 10.79 -10.67 16.88
C ALA A 285 11.61 -11.77 16.17
N GLY A 286 11.10 -13.01 16.14
CA GLY A 286 11.91 -14.20 15.84
C GLY A 286 11.76 -14.71 14.40
N GLU A 287 12.78 -15.37 13.86
CA GLU A 287 12.62 -16.26 12.71
C GLU A 287 11.69 -17.41 13.12
N GLY A 288 10.57 -17.56 12.42
CA GLY A 288 9.66 -18.68 12.67
C GLY A 288 10.36 -19.99 12.30
N ARG A 289 10.64 -20.85 13.27
CA ARG A 289 10.91 -22.27 13.02
C ARG A 289 9.60 -22.95 12.62
N GLY A 290 9.18 -22.76 11.37
CA GLY A 290 7.99 -23.35 10.78
C GLY A 290 8.35 -24.09 9.51
N GLY A 291 8.17 -25.41 9.51
CA GLY A 291 8.65 -26.35 8.50
C GLY A 291 8.35 -25.98 7.05
N SER A 292 9.32 -26.32 6.20
CA SER A 292 9.30 -26.22 4.74
C SER A 292 8.17 -27.06 4.15
N GLY A 293 7.11 -26.37 3.70
CA GLY A 293 6.18 -26.91 2.71
C GLY A 293 6.66 -26.47 1.34
N ALA A 294 7.31 -27.37 0.61
CA ALA A 294 7.61 -27.17 -0.80
C ALA A 294 6.29 -27.04 -1.59
N GLN A 295 6.11 -25.95 -2.34
CA GLN A 295 5.01 -25.83 -3.30
C GLN A 295 5.58 -25.83 -4.72
N GLY A 296 5.12 -26.81 -5.51
CA GLY A 296 5.59 -27.21 -6.84
C GLY A 296 5.67 -26.14 -7.92
N ALA A 297 6.22 -26.54 -9.07
CA ALA A 297 6.81 -25.73 -10.12
C ALA A 297 5.83 -25.03 -11.09
N ASP A 298 4.67 -24.57 -10.62
CA ASP A 298 3.71 -23.85 -11.45
C ASP A 298 3.84 -22.32 -11.30
N ASP A 299 3.62 -21.59 -12.41
CA ASP A 299 3.52 -20.13 -12.47
C ASP A 299 2.42 -19.61 -11.52
N ILE A 300 2.62 -18.45 -10.89
CA ILE A 300 1.62 -17.83 -10.01
C ILE A 300 0.84 -16.79 -10.82
N GLU A 301 -0.36 -17.16 -11.25
CA GLU A 301 -1.32 -16.22 -11.81
C GLU A 301 -2.07 -15.52 -10.67
N VAL A 302 -1.81 -14.23 -10.49
CA VAL A 302 -2.51 -13.43 -9.47
C VAL A 302 -3.68 -12.72 -10.13
N ASP A 303 -4.86 -13.27 -9.91
CA ASP A 303 -6.13 -12.62 -10.25
C ASP A 303 -6.37 -11.47 -9.26
N THR A 304 -6.48 -10.24 -9.76
CA THR A 304 -6.66 -9.07 -8.89
C THR A 304 -8.10 -8.93 -8.40
N GLU A 305 -9.04 -9.72 -8.93
CA GLU A 305 -10.50 -9.60 -8.72
C GLU A 305 -11.13 -10.78 -7.97
N GLN A 306 -10.40 -11.85 -7.69
CA GLN A 306 -11.01 -13.10 -7.20
C GLN A 306 -11.59 -12.99 -5.78
N GLU A 307 -12.91 -13.23 -5.66
CA GLU A 307 -13.62 -13.49 -4.40
C GLU A 307 -13.47 -14.97 -3.95
N PRO A 308 -13.54 -15.26 -2.63
CA PRO A 308 -13.34 -16.62 -2.11
C PRO A 308 -14.45 -17.59 -2.52
N ASP A 309 -14.07 -18.83 -2.87
CA ASP A 309 -14.94 -20.02 -2.92
C ASP A 309 -14.34 -21.11 -2.02
N GLU A 310 -15.20 -21.99 -1.48
CA GLU A 310 -14.94 -22.97 -0.42
C GLU A 310 -13.74 -23.90 -0.68
N ALA A 311 -13.27 -23.99 -1.92
CA ALA A 311 -12.20 -24.88 -2.37
C ALA A 311 -10.84 -24.19 -2.63
N LYS A 312 -10.71 -22.86 -2.60
CA LYS A 312 -9.47 -22.17 -3.01
C LYS A 312 -8.83 -21.37 -1.88
N ASP A 313 -7.59 -21.74 -1.53
CA ASP A 313 -6.69 -20.90 -0.75
C ASP A 313 -6.44 -19.58 -1.51
N ARG A 314 -6.53 -18.45 -0.80
CA ARG A 314 -6.28 -17.11 -1.36
C ARG A 314 -4.89 -17.04 -2.02
N GLN A 315 -4.79 -16.82 -3.33
CA GLN A 315 -3.58 -16.24 -3.92
C GLN A 315 -3.70 -14.72 -3.86
N SER A 316 -3.25 -14.12 -2.75
CA SER A 316 -3.19 -12.66 -2.64
C SER A 316 -1.97 -12.11 -3.37
N ILE A 317 -2.10 -10.92 -3.97
CA ILE A 317 -0.95 -10.12 -4.35
C ILE A 317 -0.18 -9.80 -3.07
N GLU A 318 0.99 -10.41 -2.92
CA GLU A 318 1.93 -10.17 -1.82
C GLU A 318 3.15 -9.44 -2.40
N LEU A 319 3.49 -8.28 -1.83
CA LEU A 319 4.71 -7.57 -2.17
C LEU A 319 5.79 -7.80 -1.12
N PRO A 320 7.08 -7.84 -1.51
CA PRO A 320 8.15 -7.77 -0.54
C PRO A 320 8.02 -6.48 0.27
N VAL A 321 8.06 -6.59 1.60
CA VAL A 321 8.09 -5.45 2.54
C VAL A 321 9.54 -4.98 2.76
N GLU A 322 10.44 -5.31 1.83
CA GLU A 322 11.91 -5.28 2.02
C GLU A 322 12.51 -3.88 2.18
N ASP A 323 11.70 -2.83 2.02
CA ASP A 323 12.13 -1.43 2.07
C ASP A 323 11.34 -0.60 3.09
N ILE A 324 10.86 -1.20 4.17
CA ILE A 324 10.33 -0.49 5.35
C ILE A 324 11.23 -0.81 6.54
N VAL A 325 11.94 0.21 7.03
CA VAL A 325 12.92 0.08 8.11
C VAL A 325 12.49 0.93 9.30
N PHE A 326 12.37 0.31 10.46
CA PHE A 326 12.01 0.95 11.72
C PHE A 326 13.26 1.47 12.45
N SER A 327 13.17 2.64 13.08
CA SER A 327 14.28 3.29 13.81
C SER A 327 14.67 2.54 15.08
N ASN A 328 13.66 2.00 15.76
CA ASN A 328 13.84 1.12 16.88
C ASN A 328 13.44 -0.29 16.44
N SER A 329 14.17 -1.31 16.87
CA SER A 329 13.67 -2.68 16.75
C SER A 329 12.34 -2.70 17.48
N ALA A 330 11.25 -2.99 16.79
CA ALA A 330 9.96 -3.20 17.42
C ALA A 330 10.04 -4.29 18.53
N PHE A 331 11.12 -5.08 18.56
CA PHE A 331 11.30 -6.21 19.46
C PHE A 331 12.77 -6.38 19.87
N GLN A 332 13.08 -6.26 21.17
CA GLN A 332 14.31 -6.79 21.74
C GLN A 332 14.03 -8.17 22.32
N ASN A 333 14.89 -9.15 22.01
CA ASN A 333 14.90 -10.41 22.75
C ASN A 333 15.42 -10.10 24.17
N ARG A 334 14.59 -10.28 25.20
CA ARG A 334 15.17 -10.53 26.53
C ARG A 334 15.85 -11.90 26.51
N PRO A 335 17.07 -12.01 27.06
CA PRO A 335 17.85 -13.24 27.07
C PRO A 335 17.19 -14.39 27.82
#